data_AF-A0A2V9WNK1-F1
#
_entry.id   AF-A0A2V9WNK1-F1
#
_cell.length_a   1.000
_cell.length_b   1.000
_cell.length_c   1.000
_cell.angle_alpha   90.00
_cell.angle_beta   90.00
_cell.angle_gamma   90.00
#
_symmetry.space_group_name_H-M   'P 1'
#
loop_
_entity.id
_entity.type
_entity.pdbx_description
1 polymer ?
#
loop_
_entity_poly.entity_id
_entity_poly.type
_entity_poly.pdbx_seq_one_letter_code
_entity_poly.pdbx_strand_id
1 'polypeptide(L)'
;MKRAYSYVAYLISTVFVCVCVSGAQVATGTPPFSSLGGGPFDVVNLGNLNLHFAVPVIHKAGRGMSFDYDLSYDGSIWTPVTSSGTTSWQPASNWGWRGQTEASVGYVVQSSKLRTVASWRNSAVVGWAFV
;
A
#
# COMPACT_ATOMS: atom_id res chain seq x y z
N MET A 1 -14.12 2.26 -52.70
CA MET A 1 -13.27 3.26 -52.01
C MET A 1 -13.86 3.74 -50.67
N LYS A 2 -15.14 4.14 -50.58
CA LYS A 2 -15.76 4.64 -49.33
C LYS A 2 -15.68 3.68 -48.12
N ARG A 3 -15.85 2.38 -48.34
CA ARG A 3 -15.73 1.34 -47.29
C ARG A 3 -14.32 1.19 -46.72
N ALA A 4 -13.28 1.44 -47.53
CA ALA A 4 -11.88 1.33 -47.10
C ALA A 4 -11.52 2.42 -46.09
N TYR A 5 -11.98 3.66 -46.32
CA TYR A 5 -11.80 4.76 -45.37
C TYR A 5 -12.52 4.51 -44.04
N SER A 6 -13.68 3.84 -44.07
CA SER A 6 -14.40 3.46 -42.85
C SER A 6 -13.60 2.44 -42.02
N TYR A 7 -13.02 1.41 -42.64
CA TYR A 7 -12.18 0.44 -41.91
C TYR A 7 -10.90 1.07 -41.34
N VAL A 8 -10.28 1.99 -42.09
CA VAL A 8 -9.11 2.73 -41.62
C VAL A 8 -9.47 3.63 -40.43
N ALA A 9 -10.62 4.30 -40.47
CA ALA A 9 -11.10 5.11 -39.35
C ALA A 9 -11.38 4.27 -38.09
N TYR A 10 -11.97 3.07 -38.23
CA TYR A 10 -12.17 2.16 -37.11
C TYR A 10 -10.85 1.66 -36.53
N LEU A 11 -9.86 1.32 -37.38
CA LEU A 11 -8.53 0.92 -36.91
C LEU A 11 -7.82 2.04 -36.14
N ILE A 12 -7.87 3.28 -36.65
CA ILE A 12 -7.27 4.43 -35.98
C ILE A 12 -7.94 4.70 -34.62
N SER A 13 -9.28 4.62 -34.57
CA SER A 13 -10.03 4.81 -33.32
C SER A 13 -9.67 3.76 -32.27
N THR A 14 -9.54 2.49 -32.65
CA THR A 14 -9.19 1.41 -31.73
C THR A 14 -7.77 1.56 -31.20
N VAL A 15 -6.82 1.98 -32.04
CA VAL A 15 -5.45 2.26 -31.61
C VAL A 15 -5.42 3.43 -30.63
N PHE A 16 -6.17 4.51 -30.89
CA PHE A 16 -6.25 5.66 -29.99
C PHE A 16 -6.82 5.29 -28.62
N VAL A 17 -7.88 4.47 -28.57
CA VAL A 17 -8.48 4.02 -27.31
C VAL A 17 -7.53 3.11 -26.51
N CYS A 18 -6.77 2.23 -27.16
CA CYS A 18 -5.79 1.37 -26.47
C CYS A 18 -4.67 2.18 -25.79
N VAL A 19 -4.23 3.29 -26.38
CA VAL A 19 -3.20 4.16 -25.77
C VAL A 19 -3.70 4.86 -24.51
N CYS A 20 -5.00 5.16 -24.42
CA CYS A 20 -5.59 5.81 -23.25
C CYS A 20 -5.63 4.90 -22.00
N VAL A 21 -5.62 3.57 -22.19
CA VAL A 21 -5.84 2.58 -21.13
C VAL A 21 -4.54 1.92 -20.65
N SER A 22 -3.40 2.20 -21.28
CA SER A 22 -2.09 1.73 -20.81
C SER A 22 -1.65 2.50 -19.56
N GLY A 23 -2.14 2.08 -18.39
CA GLY A 23 -1.60 2.51 -17.11
C GLY A 23 -0.19 1.94 -16.94
N ALA A 24 0.83 2.79 -17.00
CA ALA A 24 2.22 2.45 -16.72
C ALA A 24 2.46 2.25 -15.21
N GLN A 25 1.65 1.41 -14.56
CA GLN A 25 1.84 1.08 -13.16
C GLN A 25 2.89 -0.02 -13.06
N VAL A 26 3.97 0.32 -12.38
CA VAL A 26 5.09 -0.60 -12.14
C VAL A 26 4.63 -1.66 -11.15
N ALA A 27 4.63 -2.92 -11.58
CA ALA A 27 4.44 -4.05 -10.68
C ALA A 27 5.55 -4.02 -9.59
N THR A 28 5.15 -3.92 -8.32
CA THR A 28 6.07 -3.94 -7.18
C THR A 28 6.38 -5.37 -6.75
N GLY A 29 7.58 -5.60 -6.20
CA GLY A 29 8.07 -6.95 -5.87
C GLY A 29 8.74 -7.66 -7.05
N THR A 30 9.14 -8.91 -6.85
CA THR A 30 9.79 -9.77 -7.85
C THR A 30 8.75 -10.63 -8.57
N PRO A 31 8.33 -10.30 -9.81
CA PRO A 31 7.37 -11.10 -10.54
C PRO A 31 7.99 -12.46 -10.92
N PRO A 32 7.22 -13.57 -10.86
CA PRO A 32 7.66 -14.83 -11.43
C PRO A 32 8.01 -14.63 -12.91
N PHE A 33 9.18 -15.13 -13.33
CA PHE A 33 9.72 -15.03 -14.71
C PHE A 33 10.19 -13.64 -15.17
N SER A 34 10.48 -12.71 -14.25
CA SER A 34 11.06 -11.40 -14.61
C SER A 34 12.57 -11.48 -14.89
N SER A 35 13.09 -10.58 -15.73
CA SER A 35 14.53 -10.37 -15.89
C SER A 35 15.04 -9.59 -14.68
N LEU A 36 15.77 -10.29 -13.80
CA LEU A 36 16.32 -9.73 -12.57
C LEU A 36 17.83 -9.53 -12.75
N GLY A 37 18.33 -8.38 -12.30
CA GLY A 37 19.74 -8.06 -12.11
C GLY A 37 19.97 -7.53 -10.70
N GLY A 38 21.14 -6.93 -10.45
CA GLY A 38 21.50 -6.39 -9.13
C GLY A 38 22.68 -7.12 -8.49
N GLY A 39 23.01 -6.74 -7.26
CA GLY A 39 24.12 -7.27 -6.47
C GLY A 39 23.69 -8.29 -5.41
N PRO A 40 24.60 -8.66 -4.49
CA PRO A 40 24.30 -9.59 -3.39
C PRO A 40 23.27 -9.04 -2.38
N PHE A 41 23.04 -7.72 -2.39
CA PHE A 41 22.17 -7.02 -1.45
C PHE A 41 20.82 -6.63 -2.06
N ASP A 42 20.81 -6.30 -3.35
CA ASP A 42 19.68 -5.70 -4.05
C ASP A 42 19.29 -6.50 -5.28
N VAL A 43 18.01 -6.47 -5.60
CA VAL A 43 17.45 -7.04 -6.83
C VAL A 43 16.81 -5.93 -7.63
N VAL A 44 17.27 -5.74 -8.86
CA VAL A 44 16.70 -4.79 -9.80
C VAL A 44 15.90 -5.56 -10.84
N ASN A 45 14.62 -5.23 -10.96
CA ASN A 45 13.79 -5.73 -12.05
C ASN A 45 14.09 -4.90 -13.31
N LEU A 46 14.74 -5.51 -14.31
CA LEU A 46 15.12 -4.81 -15.55
C LEU A 46 13.93 -4.41 -16.42
N GLY A 47 12.76 -5.04 -16.23
CA GLY A 47 11.55 -4.73 -16.99
C GLY A 47 10.86 -3.44 -16.54
N ASN A 48 11.03 -3.03 -15.28
CA ASN A 48 10.35 -1.87 -14.72
C ASN A 48 11.25 -0.95 -13.87
N LEU A 49 12.53 -1.28 -13.77
CA LEU A 49 13.56 -0.58 -12.99
C LEU A 49 13.22 -0.45 -11.50
N ASN A 50 12.34 -1.30 -10.98
CA ASN A 50 12.11 -1.39 -9.55
C ASN A 50 13.32 -2.04 -8.88
N LEU A 51 13.92 -1.31 -7.95
CA LEU A 51 14.95 -1.81 -7.05
C LEU A 51 14.30 -2.29 -5.75
N HIS A 52 14.54 -3.55 -5.42
CA HIS A 52 14.05 -4.21 -4.22
C HIS A 52 15.22 -4.67 -3.35
N PHE A 53 15.17 -4.39 -2.05
CA PHE A 53 16.08 -5.02 -1.08
C PHE A 53 15.33 -5.32 0.22
N ALA A 54 15.84 -6.30 0.98
CA ALA A 54 15.29 -6.69 2.26
C ALA A 54 16.39 -6.81 3.31
N VAL A 55 16.18 -6.18 4.46
CA VAL A 55 17.07 -6.25 5.61
C VAL A 55 16.38 -7.07 6.70
N PRO A 56 16.94 -8.23 7.08
CA PRO A 56 16.40 -9.02 8.17
C PRO A 56 16.65 -8.31 9.51
N VAL A 57 15.58 -7.94 10.20
CA VAL A 57 15.68 -7.23 11.48
C VAL A 57 15.71 -8.23 12.63
N ILE A 58 14.80 -9.21 12.63
CA ILE A 58 14.77 -10.29 13.63
C ILE A 58 14.29 -11.58 12.97
N HIS A 59 15.12 -12.62 13.00
CA HIS A 59 14.71 -14.00 12.74
C HIS A 59 14.89 -14.82 14.01
N LYS A 60 13.80 -15.41 14.50
CA LYS A 60 13.83 -16.25 15.69
C LYS A 60 13.03 -17.52 15.46
N ALA A 61 13.74 -18.64 15.47
CA ALA A 61 13.10 -19.95 15.50
C ALA A 61 12.26 -20.09 16.79
N GLY A 62 10.95 -20.16 16.64
CA GLY A 62 10.02 -20.45 17.73
C GLY A 62 9.70 -21.94 17.82
N ARG A 63 9.01 -22.33 18.89
CA ARG A 63 8.49 -23.71 19.04
C ARG A 63 7.13 -23.80 18.37
N GLY A 64 7.13 -24.11 17.07
CA GLY A 64 5.93 -24.32 16.25
C GLY A 64 5.60 -23.18 15.28
N MET A 65 6.09 -21.96 15.53
CA MET A 65 6.00 -20.84 14.60
C MET A 65 7.25 -19.97 14.75
N SER A 66 8.04 -19.83 13.68
CA SER A 66 9.14 -18.87 13.65
C SER A 66 8.60 -17.44 13.64
N PHE A 67 9.35 -16.54 14.26
CA PHE A 67 9.11 -15.10 14.14
C PHE A 67 10.18 -14.54 13.23
N ASP A 68 9.78 -14.18 12.02
CA ASP A 68 10.65 -13.61 11.01
C ASP A 68 10.11 -12.21 10.67
N TYR A 69 10.95 -11.20 10.91
CA TYR A 69 10.63 -9.79 10.64
C TYR A 69 11.70 -9.18 9.74
N ASP A 70 11.31 -8.96 8.49
CA ASP A 70 12.13 -8.35 7.45
C ASP A 70 11.61 -6.95 7.14
N LEU A 71 12.54 -6.01 7.01
CA LEU A 71 12.24 -4.68 6.49
C LEU A 71 12.62 -4.64 5.02
N SER A 72 11.62 -4.59 4.14
CA SER A 72 11.82 -4.50 2.70
C SER A 72 11.58 -3.09 2.18
N TYR A 73 12.22 -2.79 1.05
CA TYR A 73 12.11 -1.53 0.35
C TYR A 73 11.93 -1.76 -1.14
N ASP A 74 10.96 -1.07 -1.74
CA ASP A 74 10.76 -0.98 -3.18
C ASP A 74 11.01 0.46 -3.65
N GLY A 75 11.88 0.65 -4.65
CA GLY A 75 12.21 1.97 -5.20
C GLY A 75 11.11 2.61 -6.05
N SER A 76 10.13 1.81 -6.49
CA SER A 76 8.98 2.27 -7.27
C SER A 76 7.93 2.97 -6.40
N ILE A 77 8.27 4.14 -5.85
CA ILE A 77 7.41 4.86 -4.89
C ILE A 77 6.43 5.82 -5.54
N TRP A 78 6.66 6.22 -6.79
CA TRP A 78 5.82 7.22 -7.46
C TRP A 78 4.59 6.56 -8.06
N THR A 79 3.42 7.03 -7.66
CA THR A 79 2.14 6.53 -8.17
C THR A 79 1.29 7.70 -8.68
N PRO A 80 0.56 7.52 -9.80
CA PRO A 80 -0.37 8.52 -10.28
C PRO A 80 -1.61 8.53 -9.37
N VAL A 81 -1.89 9.67 -8.74
CA VAL A 81 -3.09 9.88 -7.94
C VAL A 81 -3.96 10.93 -8.62
N THR A 82 -5.19 10.53 -8.94
CA THR A 82 -6.18 11.40 -9.56
C THR A 82 -7.06 12.03 -8.50
N SER A 83 -7.04 13.36 -8.41
CA SER A 83 -7.93 14.13 -7.55
C SER A 83 -8.66 15.17 -8.40
N SER A 84 -9.99 15.20 -8.31
CA SER A 84 -10.85 16.15 -9.04
C SER A 84 -10.54 16.25 -10.54
N GLY A 85 -10.25 15.10 -11.19
CA GLY A 85 -9.96 15.03 -12.62
C GLY A 85 -8.52 15.40 -13.03
N THR A 86 -7.66 15.80 -12.09
CA THR A 86 -6.23 16.05 -12.35
C THR A 86 -5.38 14.91 -11.78
N THR A 87 -4.56 14.29 -12.63
CA THR A 87 -3.60 13.26 -12.20
C THR A 87 -2.29 13.94 -11.81
N SER A 88 -1.86 13.71 -10.57
CA SER A 88 -0.56 14.16 -10.07
C SER A 88 0.27 12.96 -9.62
N TRP A 89 1.58 13.02 -9.82
CA TRP A 89 2.49 12.00 -9.29
C TRP A 89 2.70 12.27 -7.80
N GLN A 90 2.31 11.30 -6.97
CA GLN A 90 2.47 11.38 -5.53
C GLN A 90 3.32 10.20 -5.05
N PRO A 91 4.20 10.42 -4.07
CA PRO A 91 4.95 9.34 -3.47
C PRO A 91 4.00 8.44 -2.66
N ALA A 92 4.30 7.15 -2.63
CA ALA A 92 3.63 6.20 -1.75
C ALA A 92 3.77 6.66 -0.29
N SER A 93 2.70 6.48 0.50
CA SER A 93 2.65 6.93 1.90
C SER A 93 3.82 6.46 2.74
N ASN A 94 4.34 5.26 2.44
CA ASN A 94 5.38 4.60 3.21
C ASN A 94 6.78 4.84 2.62
N TRP A 95 6.90 5.65 1.56
CA TRP A 95 8.16 5.89 0.86
C TRP A 95 8.87 4.61 0.41
N GLY A 96 8.11 3.59 -0.01
CA GLY A 96 8.66 2.33 -0.49
C GLY A 96 8.99 1.32 0.62
N TRP A 97 8.98 1.73 1.89
CA TRP A 97 9.20 0.82 3.01
C TRP A 97 8.00 -0.07 3.26
N ARG A 98 8.26 -1.36 3.40
CA ARG A 98 7.28 -2.37 3.75
C ARG A 98 7.88 -3.25 4.85
N GLY A 99 7.16 -3.39 5.96
CA GLY A 99 7.47 -4.43 6.94
C GLY A 99 6.90 -5.73 6.42
N GLN A 100 7.74 -6.70 6.07
CA GLN A 100 7.30 -8.06 5.77
C GLN A 100 6.99 -8.78 7.09
N THR A 101 5.89 -8.39 7.75
CA THR A 101 5.15 -9.26 8.69
C THR A 101 4.00 -9.97 7.98
N GLU A 102 3.95 -9.96 6.64
CA GLU A 102 2.87 -10.52 5.83
C GLU A 102 2.79 -12.06 5.85
N ALA A 103 3.60 -12.74 6.66
CA ALA A 103 3.29 -14.08 7.11
C ALA A 103 2.13 -14.03 8.14
N SER A 104 0.91 -13.82 7.65
CA SER A 104 -0.36 -14.07 8.38
C SER A 104 -0.34 -13.74 9.88
N VAL A 105 0.18 -12.59 10.29
CA VAL A 105 0.01 -12.14 11.67
C VAL A 105 -1.39 -11.55 11.77
N GLY A 106 -2.34 -12.36 12.21
CA GLY A 106 -3.71 -11.93 12.49
C GLY A 106 -3.70 -10.75 13.45
N TYR A 107 -4.42 -9.67 13.12
CA TYR A 107 -4.60 -8.53 14.00
C TYR A 107 -5.79 -8.79 14.94
N VAL A 108 -5.65 -8.50 16.23
CA VAL A 108 -6.77 -8.49 17.18
C VAL A 108 -7.28 -7.06 17.29
N VAL A 109 -8.46 -6.78 16.74
CA VAL A 109 -9.15 -5.50 16.95
C VAL A 109 -9.78 -5.51 18.34
N GLN A 110 -9.28 -4.70 19.26
CA GLN A 110 -9.95 -4.47 20.55
C GLN A 110 -10.84 -3.23 20.47
N SER A 111 -12.15 -3.41 20.65
CA SER A 111 -13.09 -2.30 20.88
C SER A 111 -13.23 -2.10 22.38
N SER A 112 -12.62 -1.04 22.92
CA SER A 112 -12.84 -0.65 24.31
C SER A 112 -14.10 0.21 24.40
N LYS A 113 -15.17 -0.34 24.98
CA LYS A 113 -16.31 0.47 25.43
C LYS A 113 -15.95 1.10 26.77
N LEU A 114 -15.83 2.42 26.81
CA LEU A 114 -15.78 3.15 28.08
C LEU A 114 -17.08 2.86 28.84
N ARG A 115 -16.98 2.05 29.90
CA ARG A 115 -18.11 1.79 30.79
C ARG A 115 -18.06 2.85 31.88
N THR A 116 -18.78 3.96 31.68
CA THR A 116 -19.02 4.91 32.77
C THR A 116 -19.84 4.19 33.83
N VAL A 117 -19.19 3.80 34.93
CA VAL A 117 -19.91 3.32 36.11
C VAL A 117 -20.49 4.56 36.78
N ALA A 118 -21.82 4.68 36.82
CA ALA A 118 -22.47 5.73 37.58
C ALA A 118 -22.10 5.54 39.07
N SER A 119 -21.15 6.33 39.57
CA SER A 119 -20.88 6.37 41.01
C SER A 119 -22.04 7.12 41.67
N TRP A 120 -22.84 6.42 42.48
CA TRP A 120 -23.80 7.06 43.39
C TRP A 120 -23.02 7.76 44.51
N ARG A 121 -22.50 8.96 44.24
CA ARG A 121 -22.03 9.85 45.30
C ARG A 121 -23.25 10.58 45.86
N ASN A 122 -23.67 10.16 47.05
CA ASN A 122 -24.67 10.86 47.86
C ASN A 122 -24.29 12.35 47.96
N SER A 123 -25.13 13.22 47.41
CA SER A 123 -24.96 14.67 47.53
C SER A 123 -25.42 15.10 48.93
N ALA A 124 -24.47 15.40 49.81
CA ALA A 124 -24.77 16.15 51.02
C ALA A 124 -25.09 17.60 50.62
N VAL A 125 -26.33 18.01 50.87
CA VAL A 125 -26.78 19.40 50.70
C VAL A 125 -26.12 20.24 51.79
N VAL A 126 -25.22 21.14 51.41
CA VAL A 126 -24.80 22.27 52.28
C VAL A 126 -25.42 23.52 51.67
N GLY A 127 -26.58 23.90 52.18
CA GLY A 127 -27.23 25.17 51.86
C GLY A 127 -26.61 26.29 52.70
N TRP A 128 -26.21 27.38 52.03
CA TRP A 128 -25.83 28.63 52.67
C TRP A 128 -27.09 29.40 53.06
N ALA A 129 -27.20 29.86 54.30
CA ALA A 129 -28.20 30.83 54.73
C ALA A 129 -27.49 32.08 55.25
N PHE A 130 -27.74 33.21 54.59
CA PHE A 130 -27.53 34.56 55.13
C PHE A 130 -28.91 35.09 55.55
N VAL A 131 -29.13 35.25 56.87
CA VAL A 131 -29.76 36.40 57.55
C VAL A 131 -29.24 36.39 58.98
#